data_AF-A0A8S3TF71-F1
#
_entry.id   AF-A0A8S3TF71-F1
#
_cell.length_a   1.000
_cell.length_b   1.000
_cell.length_c   1.000
_cell.angle_alpha   90.00
_cell.angle_beta   90.00
_cell.angle_gamma   90.00
#
_symmetry.space_group_name_H-M   'P 1'
#
loop_
_entity.id
_entity.type
_entity.pdbx_description
1 polymer ?
#
loop_
_entity_poly.entity_id
_entity_poly.type
_entity_poly.pdbx_seq_one_letter_code
_entity_poly.pdbx_strand_id
1 'polypeptide(L)'
;MDTKERHPQMSERKGLLDWNINDENIDEVLNITKVGRPQKSVEKAKRSLAFAENTLPNAIWTKKSLYQYKRRTKKTQVKRITKPEAVRRQWESKIESFLETNSRVMPNKKDTLLINGERVAKRHLLCSKHEAFRKFVSEQPEFPRKFSTFSKMIPKNFKLLNLSRRQVCICTKDYNLEQKINSLNRLAILHESNTRLSVKQLSDLSVCSYDGKFPERKCVDRNCNNCGIESIINWYEPLLTASGPDQIVKIPSVGDNH
;
A
#
# COMPACT_ATOMS: atom_id res chain seq x y z
N MET A 1 8.87 27.68 35.49
CA MET A 1 7.61 26.95 35.77
C MET A 1 7.44 25.95 34.65
N ASP A 2 8.02 24.75 34.81
CA ASP A 2 8.04 23.71 33.78
C ASP A 2 6.87 22.74 33.97
N THR A 3 5.86 22.84 33.12
CA THR A 3 4.74 21.89 33.06
C THR A 3 5.16 20.66 32.26
N LYS A 4 5.67 19.64 32.96
CA LYS A 4 5.82 18.27 32.42
C LYS A 4 4.43 17.66 32.19
N GLU A 5 4.00 17.62 30.93
CA GLU A 5 2.85 16.85 30.49
C GLU A 5 3.10 15.35 30.72
N ARG A 6 2.36 14.75 31.65
CA ARG A 6 2.36 13.31 31.90
C ARG A 6 1.47 12.63 30.86
N HIS A 7 2.06 11.86 29.96
CA HIS A 7 1.31 10.92 29.14
C HIS A 7 0.64 9.84 30.02
N PRO A 8 -0.65 9.51 29.78
CA PRO A 8 -1.35 8.50 30.55
C PRO A 8 -0.77 7.11 30.27
N GLN A 9 -0.38 6.41 31.34
CA GLN A 9 -0.02 4.99 31.30
C GLN A 9 -1.24 4.18 30.86
N MET A 10 -1.18 3.61 29.65
CA MET A 10 -2.14 2.60 29.22
C MET A 10 -1.90 1.32 30.02
N SER A 11 -2.76 1.05 31.00
CA SER A 11 -2.80 -0.21 31.73
C SER A 11 -3.06 -1.38 30.76
N GLU A 12 -2.14 -2.35 30.73
CA GLU A 12 -2.24 -3.58 29.96
C GLU A 12 -3.43 -4.44 30.45
N ARG A 13 -4.60 -4.27 29.84
CA ARG A 13 -5.64 -5.30 29.90
C ARG A 13 -5.20 -6.49 29.05
N LYS A 14 -4.62 -7.51 29.68
CA LYS A 14 -4.54 -8.86 29.11
C LYS A 14 -5.95 -9.47 29.07
N GLY A 15 -6.78 -8.98 28.14
CA GLY A 15 -7.99 -9.68 27.74
C GLY A 15 -7.59 -10.94 27.01
N LEU A 16 -7.79 -12.10 27.64
CA LEU A 16 -7.79 -13.38 26.95
C LEU A 16 -8.92 -13.31 25.93
N LEU A 17 -8.57 -13.28 24.65
CA LEU A 17 -9.54 -13.28 23.56
C LEU A 17 -10.22 -14.63 23.53
N ASP A 18 -11.44 -14.71 24.04
CA ASP A 18 -12.32 -15.85 23.84
C ASP A 18 -12.71 -15.91 22.37
N TRP A 19 -12.09 -16.83 21.64
CA TRP A 19 -12.38 -17.12 20.24
C TRP A 19 -13.65 -17.97 20.17
N ASN A 20 -14.80 -17.38 20.53
CA ASN A 20 -16.11 -18.00 20.31
C ASN A 20 -16.46 -17.88 18.81
N ILE A 21 -15.75 -18.65 17.99
CA ILE A 21 -16.09 -18.83 16.58
C ILE A 21 -17.13 -19.95 16.54
N ASN A 22 -18.38 -19.60 16.22
CA ASN A 22 -19.44 -20.57 15.98
C ASN A 22 -18.97 -21.56 14.90
N ASP A 23 -18.79 -22.82 15.29
CA ASP A 23 -18.26 -23.90 14.44
C ASP A 23 -19.13 -24.14 13.17
N GLU A 24 -20.37 -23.67 13.17
CA GLU A 24 -21.34 -23.82 12.08
C GLU A 24 -20.93 -23.08 10.79
N ASN A 25 -20.11 -22.03 10.87
CA ASN A 25 -19.73 -21.21 9.71
C ASN A 25 -18.41 -21.63 9.02
N ILE A 26 -17.70 -22.62 9.57
CA ILE A 26 -16.38 -23.02 9.05
C ILE A 26 -16.51 -23.85 7.77
N ASP A 27 -17.54 -24.70 7.69
CA ASP A 27 -17.76 -25.59 6.54
C ASP A 27 -18.18 -24.79 5.29
N GLU A 28 -18.96 -23.71 5.45
CA GLU A 28 -19.37 -22.80 4.36
C GLU A 28 -18.19 -22.00 3.79
N VAL A 29 -17.35 -21.43 4.67
CA VAL A 29 -16.27 -20.53 4.23
C VAL A 29 -15.15 -21.27 3.50
N LEU A 30 -14.95 -22.56 3.79
CA LEU A 30 -13.89 -23.33 3.16
C LEU A 30 -14.30 -24.01 1.86
N ASN A 31 -15.59 -23.99 1.47
CA ASN A 31 -16.12 -24.77 0.35
C ASN A 31 -15.61 -26.23 0.36
N ILE A 32 -15.40 -26.78 1.56
CA ILE A 32 -14.94 -28.16 1.71
C ILE A 32 -16.19 -29.01 1.58
N THR A 33 -16.50 -29.41 0.35
CA THR A 33 -17.23 -30.66 0.17
C THR A 33 -16.43 -31.72 0.92
N LYS A 34 -17.04 -32.35 1.94
CA LYS A 34 -16.40 -33.41 2.72
C LYS A 34 -16.05 -34.56 1.78
N VAL A 35 -14.88 -34.51 1.14
CA VAL A 35 -14.31 -35.62 0.36
C VAL A 35 -13.69 -36.62 1.35
N GLY A 36 -14.50 -37.05 2.32
CA GLY A 36 -14.17 -38.19 3.16
C GLY A 36 -14.46 -39.45 2.36
N ARG A 37 -13.43 -40.25 2.05
CA ARG A 37 -13.69 -41.66 1.74
C ARG A 37 -14.38 -42.29 2.95
N PRO A 38 -15.47 -43.06 2.78
CA PRO A 38 -16.13 -43.72 3.89
C PRO A 38 -15.09 -44.59 4.62
N GLN A 39 -14.94 -44.43 5.95
CA GLN A 39 -13.98 -45.19 6.77
C GLN A 39 -14.03 -46.70 6.48
N LYS A 40 -15.23 -47.22 6.20
CA LYS A 40 -15.49 -48.60 5.80
C LYS A 40 -14.66 -49.07 4.59
N SER A 41 -14.39 -48.19 3.62
CA SER A 41 -13.58 -48.54 2.43
C SER A 41 -12.10 -48.70 2.74
N VAL A 42 -11.58 -47.94 3.72
CA VAL A 42 -10.18 -48.01 4.17
C VAL A 42 -9.98 -49.24 5.05
N GLU A 43 -10.92 -49.54 5.95
CA GLU A 43 -10.86 -50.75 6.78
C GLU A 43 -10.99 -52.01 5.94
N LYS A 44 -11.89 -52.04 4.94
CA LYS A 44 -12.02 -53.18 4.02
C LYS A 44 -10.71 -53.41 3.23
N ALA A 45 -10.08 -52.34 2.74
CA ALA A 45 -8.79 -52.42 2.05
C ALA A 45 -7.64 -52.88 2.97
N LYS A 46 -7.61 -52.41 4.22
CA LYS A 46 -6.63 -52.87 5.22
C LYS A 46 -6.82 -54.35 5.57
N ARG A 47 -8.07 -54.78 5.79
CA ARG A 47 -8.39 -56.20 6.05
C ARG A 47 -8.03 -57.08 4.86
N SER A 48 -8.33 -56.67 3.62
CA SER A 48 -7.96 -57.44 2.43
C SER A 48 -6.44 -57.56 2.24
N LEU A 49 -5.68 -56.52 2.58
CA LEU A 49 -4.21 -56.55 2.53
C LEU A 49 -3.62 -57.44 3.64
N ALA A 50 -4.14 -57.35 4.86
CA ALA A 50 -3.71 -58.19 5.98
C ALA A 50 -3.99 -59.69 5.73
N PHE A 51 -5.12 -60.01 5.08
CA PHE A 51 -5.44 -61.38 4.70
C PHE A 51 -4.47 -61.91 3.63
N ALA A 52 -4.11 -61.09 2.64
CA ALA A 52 -3.19 -61.45 1.57
C ALA A 52 -1.74 -61.65 2.04
N GLU A 53 -1.31 -60.99 3.12
CA GLU A 53 0.03 -61.16 3.72
C GLU A 53 0.21 -62.53 4.38
N ASN A 54 -0.86 -63.16 4.86
CA ASN A 54 -0.78 -64.44 5.58
C ASN A 54 -0.87 -65.69 4.68
N THR A 55 -1.31 -65.57 3.41
CA THR A 55 -1.65 -66.73 2.57
C THR A 55 -0.65 -67.11 1.48
N LEU A 56 0.36 -66.29 1.14
CA LEU A 56 1.27 -66.60 0.02
C LEU A 56 2.74 -66.15 0.26
N PRO A 57 3.75 -67.05 0.17
CA PRO A 57 5.17 -66.72 0.40
C PRO A 57 5.83 -65.81 -0.66
N ASN A 58 5.21 -65.64 -1.84
CA ASN A 58 5.82 -64.89 -2.95
C ASN A 58 5.30 -63.44 -3.04
N ALA A 59 5.73 -62.64 -2.06
CA ALA A 59 5.32 -61.25 -1.80
C ALA A 59 5.95 -60.18 -2.74
N ILE A 60 5.97 -60.41 -4.05
CA ILE A 60 6.44 -59.41 -5.03
C ILE A 60 5.28 -58.50 -5.49
N TRP A 61 4.06 -59.07 -5.64
CA TRP A 61 2.87 -58.33 -6.07
C TRP A 61 2.25 -57.46 -4.98
N THR A 62 2.34 -57.89 -3.71
CA THR A 62 1.85 -57.12 -2.55
C THR A 62 2.65 -55.83 -2.34
N LYS A 63 3.97 -55.85 -2.55
CA LYS A 63 4.83 -54.65 -2.43
C LYS A 63 4.52 -53.59 -3.49
N LYS A 64 4.24 -53.99 -4.73
CA LYS A 64 3.88 -53.05 -5.83
C LYS A 64 2.52 -52.38 -5.59
N SER A 65 1.51 -53.12 -5.12
CA SER A 65 0.18 -52.56 -4.86
C SER A 65 0.19 -51.60 -3.65
N LEU A 66 0.94 -51.93 -2.59
CA LEU A 66 1.14 -51.06 -1.42
C LEU A 66 1.87 -49.76 -1.77
N TYR A 67 2.90 -49.84 -2.62
CA TYR A 67 3.62 -48.64 -3.09
C TYR A 67 2.73 -47.75 -3.96
N GLN A 68 1.95 -48.35 -4.88
CA GLN A 68 0.96 -47.60 -5.67
C GLN A 68 -0.14 -46.98 -4.79
N TYR A 69 -0.59 -47.68 -3.75
CA TYR A 69 -1.54 -47.16 -2.77
C TYR A 69 -0.97 -46.00 -1.96
N LYS A 70 0.27 -46.12 -1.46
CA LYS A 70 0.99 -45.04 -0.76
C LYS A 70 1.24 -43.83 -1.66
N ARG A 71 1.51 -44.04 -2.97
CA ARG A 71 1.62 -42.95 -3.96
C ARG A 71 0.28 -42.28 -4.23
N ARG A 72 -0.81 -43.04 -4.40
CA ARG A 72 -2.15 -42.49 -4.62
C ARG A 72 -2.62 -41.68 -3.41
N THR A 73 -2.42 -42.19 -2.19
CA THR A 73 -2.75 -41.47 -0.95
C THR A 73 -1.89 -40.21 -0.77
N LYS A 74 -0.58 -40.22 -1.09
CA LYS A 74 0.22 -38.98 -1.12
C LYS A 74 -0.32 -37.94 -2.12
N LYS A 75 -0.88 -38.36 -3.26
CA LYS A 75 -1.48 -37.47 -4.26
C LYS A 75 -2.90 -36.98 -3.90
N THR A 76 -3.64 -37.71 -3.05
CA THR A 76 -5.03 -37.38 -2.66
C THR A 76 -5.22 -37.00 -1.20
N GLN A 77 -4.13 -36.86 -0.42
CA GLN A 77 -4.20 -36.16 0.85
C GLN A 77 -4.42 -34.68 0.57
N VAL A 78 -5.69 -34.32 0.34
CA VAL A 78 -6.18 -32.97 0.57
C VAL A 78 -5.68 -32.61 1.95
N LYS A 79 -4.71 -31.69 2.03
CA LYS A 79 -4.19 -31.24 3.32
C LYS A 79 -5.41 -30.74 4.09
N ARG A 80 -5.75 -31.43 5.18
CA ARG A 80 -6.81 -30.99 6.08
C ARG A 80 -6.37 -29.62 6.57
N ILE A 81 -7.09 -28.59 6.12
CA ILE A 81 -6.88 -27.24 6.61
C ILE A 81 -7.24 -27.29 8.08
N THR A 82 -6.29 -26.93 8.93
CA THR A 82 -6.53 -26.89 10.38
C THR A 82 -7.46 -25.70 10.68
N LYS A 83 -8.29 -25.77 11.73
CA LYS A 83 -9.15 -24.64 12.14
C LYS A 83 -8.38 -23.30 12.20
N PRO A 84 -7.15 -23.22 12.76
CA PRO A 84 -6.38 -21.98 12.77
C PRO A 84 -6.02 -21.45 11.36
N GLU A 85 -5.78 -22.34 10.42
CA GLU A 85 -5.47 -21.98 9.03
C GLU A 85 -6.72 -21.46 8.31
N ALA A 86 -7.89 -22.03 8.59
CA ALA A 86 -9.16 -21.54 8.08
C ALA A 86 -9.46 -20.10 8.55
N VAL A 87 -9.33 -19.87 9.86
CA VAL A 87 -9.48 -18.53 10.45
C VAL A 87 -8.46 -17.57 9.85
N ARG A 88 -7.21 -18.01 9.65
CA ARG A 88 -6.20 -17.17 9.00
C ARG A 88 -6.60 -16.75 7.59
N ARG A 89 -7.16 -17.65 6.77
CA ARG A 89 -7.61 -17.34 5.40
C ARG A 89 -8.78 -16.35 5.38
N GLN A 90 -9.74 -16.52 6.29
CA GLN A 90 -10.83 -15.55 6.47
C GLN A 90 -10.28 -14.14 6.73
N TRP A 91 -9.30 -14.06 7.62
CA TRP A 91 -8.63 -12.80 7.92
C TRP A 91 -7.84 -12.24 6.75
N GLU A 92 -7.11 -13.07 6.01
CA GLU A 92 -6.36 -12.64 4.82
C GLU A 92 -7.32 -12.01 3.80
N SER A 93 -8.48 -12.63 3.57
CA SER A 93 -9.52 -12.10 2.68
C SER A 93 -10.10 -10.76 3.16
N LYS A 94 -10.43 -10.64 4.45
CA LYS A 94 -10.95 -9.39 5.03
C LYS A 94 -9.93 -8.26 4.98
N ILE A 95 -8.67 -8.55 5.28
CA ILE A 95 -7.58 -7.57 5.17
C ILE A 95 -7.39 -7.15 3.72
N GLU A 96 -7.39 -8.09 2.77
CA GLU A 96 -7.22 -7.78 1.35
C GLU A 96 -8.33 -6.85 0.86
N SER A 97 -9.60 -7.18 1.13
CA SER A 97 -10.75 -6.33 0.79
C SER A 97 -10.65 -4.92 1.41
N PHE A 98 -10.29 -4.82 2.69
CA PHE A 98 -10.07 -3.54 3.34
C PHE A 98 -8.95 -2.71 2.68
N LEU A 99 -7.84 -3.37 2.34
CA LEU A 99 -6.69 -2.71 1.71
C LEU A 99 -6.99 -2.28 0.27
N GLU A 100 -7.84 -3.01 -0.47
CA GLU A 100 -8.26 -2.63 -1.81
C GLU A 100 -8.94 -1.26 -1.82
N THR A 101 -9.86 -1.03 -0.87
CA THR A 101 -10.54 0.27 -0.67
C THR A 101 -9.60 1.36 -0.17
N ASN A 102 -8.59 1.02 0.63
CA ASN A 102 -7.63 1.97 1.22
C ASN A 102 -6.31 2.11 0.43
N SER A 103 -6.29 1.68 -0.83
CA SER A 103 -5.12 1.74 -1.71
C SER A 103 -5.47 2.19 -3.11
N ARG A 104 -4.45 2.66 -3.84
CA ARG A 104 -4.57 3.00 -5.26
C ARG A 104 -3.66 2.13 -6.12
N VAL A 105 -4.15 1.74 -7.29
CA VAL A 105 -3.35 1.13 -8.35
C VAL A 105 -2.60 2.24 -9.07
N MET A 106 -1.32 2.03 -9.38
CA MET A 106 -0.57 3.00 -10.19
C MET A 106 -0.78 2.71 -11.68
N PRO A 107 -0.92 3.76 -12.51
CA PRO A 107 -1.19 3.61 -13.95
C PRO A 107 0.01 3.02 -14.71
N ASN A 108 1.19 2.96 -14.10
CA ASN A 108 2.40 2.54 -14.78
C ASN A 108 2.46 1.01 -14.95
N LYS A 109 2.52 0.55 -16.20
CA LYS A 109 2.67 -0.87 -16.59
C LYS A 109 3.94 -1.53 -16.01
N LYS A 110 4.96 -0.75 -15.65
CA LYS A 110 6.20 -1.25 -15.02
C LYS A 110 6.04 -1.57 -13.52
N ASP A 111 4.96 -1.12 -12.89
CA ASP A 111 4.69 -1.36 -11.46
C ASP A 111 3.95 -2.68 -11.22
N THR A 112 4.51 -3.77 -11.73
CA THR A 112 4.04 -5.13 -11.45
C THR A 112 5.04 -5.90 -10.60
N LEU A 113 4.57 -6.91 -9.86
CA LEU A 113 5.38 -7.87 -9.11
C LEU A 113 5.01 -9.28 -9.55
N LEU A 114 5.99 -10.17 -9.64
CA LEU A 114 5.76 -11.58 -9.88
C LEU A 114 5.39 -12.28 -8.56
N ILE A 115 4.14 -12.72 -8.43
CA ILE A 115 3.62 -13.45 -7.26
C ILE A 115 3.10 -14.79 -7.78
N ASN A 116 3.68 -15.90 -7.31
CA ASN A 116 3.30 -17.25 -7.72
C ASN A 116 3.32 -17.50 -9.25
N GLY A 117 4.20 -16.80 -9.98
CA GLY A 117 4.30 -16.91 -11.44
C GLY A 117 3.40 -15.93 -12.21
N GLU A 118 2.54 -15.18 -11.53
CA GLU A 118 1.64 -14.21 -12.13
C GLU A 118 2.12 -12.77 -11.90
N ARG A 119 1.97 -11.91 -12.91
CA ARG A 119 2.30 -10.48 -12.79
C ARG A 119 1.10 -9.74 -12.19
N VAL A 120 1.22 -9.36 -10.92
CA VAL A 120 0.20 -8.61 -10.17
C VAL A 120 0.62 -7.15 -10.06
N ALA A 121 -0.31 -6.22 -10.31
CA ALA A 121 -0.05 -4.79 -10.14
C ALA A 121 0.23 -4.42 -8.69
N LYS A 122 1.21 -3.55 -8.45
CA LYS A 122 1.47 -2.98 -7.13
C LYS A 122 0.34 -2.02 -6.75
N ARG A 123 -0.11 -2.13 -5.51
CA ARG A 123 -1.06 -1.19 -4.91
C ARG A 123 -0.34 -0.37 -3.84
N HIS A 124 -0.59 0.92 -3.82
CA HIS A 124 0.01 1.81 -2.84
C HIS A 124 -1.00 2.21 -1.78
N LEU A 125 -0.64 1.99 -0.52
CA LEU A 125 -1.47 2.40 0.62
C LEU A 125 -1.51 3.92 0.72
N LEU A 126 -2.72 4.47 0.92
CA LEU A 126 -2.95 5.91 1.04
C LEU A 126 -2.56 6.46 2.42
N CYS A 127 -2.48 5.59 3.42
CA CYS A 127 -2.13 5.93 4.80
C CYS A 127 -0.93 5.09 5.30
N SER A 128 -0.43 5.41 6.48
CA SER A 128 0.57 4.57 7.16
C SER A 128 -0.03 3.22 7.58
N LYS A 129 0.81 2.20 7.81
CA LYS A 129 0.32 0.89 8.31
C LYS A 129 -0.38 1.00 9.65
N HIS A 130 0.07 1.91 10.52
CA HIS A 130 -0.56 2.13 11.82
C HIS A 130 -1.95 2.75 11.69
N GLU A 131 -2.13 3.71 10.79
CA GLU A 131 -3.45 4.26 10.48
C GLU A 131 -4.36 3.24 9.82
N ALA A 132 -3.85 2.48 8.86
CA ALA A 132 -4.59 1.39 8.22
C ALA A 132 -5.07 0.37 9.26
N PHE A 133 -4.21 0.01 10.22
CA PHE A 133 -4.58 -0.89 11.30
C PHE A 133 -5.67 -0.29 12.22
N ARG A 134 -5.54 0.98 12.62
CA ARG A 134 -6.55 1.65 13.45
C ARG A 134 -7.92 1.66 12.75
N LYS A 135 -7.94 1.98 11.45
CA LYS A 135 -9.16 1.96 10.62
C LYS A 135 -9.73 0.54 10.47
N PHE A 136 -8.87 -0.45 10.23
CA PHE A 136 -9.30 -1.83 10.12
C PHE A 136 -9.98 -2.32 11.40
N VAL A 137 -9.39 -2.03 12.57
CA VAL A 137 -9.98 -2.41 13.86
C VAL A 137 -11.29 -1.69 14.13
N SER A 138 -11.45 -0.42 13.70
CA SER A 138 -12.72 0.28 13.81
C SER A 138 -13.81 -0.27 12.89
N GLU A 139 -13.46 -0.73 11.69
CA GLU A 139 -14.41 -1.28 10.72
C GLU A 139 -14.75 -2.76 10.98
N GLN A 140 -13.83 -3.50 11.61
CA GLN A 140 -13.94 -4.94 11.85
C GLN A 140 -13.58 -5.27 13.31
N PRO A 141 -14.41 -4.82 14.29
CA PRO A 141 -14.10 -4.97 15.71
C PRO A 141 -14.10 -6.43 16.19
N GLU A 142 -14.79 -7.33 15.49
CA GLU A 142 -14.82 -8.78 15.76
C GLU A 142 -13.46 -9.46 15.58
N PHE A 143 -12.53 -8.77 14.92
CA PHE A 143 -11.22 -9.28 14.56
C PHE A 143 -10.11 -8.44 15.23
N PRO A 144 -9.96 -8.50 16.57
CA PRO A 144 -8.89 -7.81 17.26
C PRO A 144 -7.60 -8.65 17.19
N ARG A 145 -6.62 -8.16 16.43
CA ARG A 145 -5.24 -8.69 16.46
C ARG A 145 -4.27 -7.59 16.80
N LYS A 146 -3.08 -8.01 17.25
CA LYS A 146 -1.95 -7.10 17.41
C LYS A 146 -1.53 -6.54 16.04
N PHE A 147 -1.09 -5.29 16.05
CA PHE A 147 -0.54 -4.60 14.87
C PHE A 147 0.53 -5.43 14.13
N SER A 148 1.39 -6.14 14.87
CA SER A 148 2.45 -6.98 14.30
C SER A 148 1.90 -8.12 13.44
N THR A 149 0.76 -8.70 13.81
CA THR A 149 0.12 -9.74 13.00
C THR A 149 -0.54 -9.13 11.77
N PHE A 150 -1.27 -8.02 11.94
CA PHE A 150 -1.85 -7.28 10.82
C PHE A 150 -0.78 -6.93 9.77
N SER A 151 0.35 -6.33 10.18
CA SER A 151 1.42 -5.96 9.25
C SER A 151 2.09 -7.17 8.56
N LYS A 152 2.07 -8.36 9.16
CA LYS A 152 2.59 -9.60 8.52
C LYS A 152 1.60 -10.20 7.53
N MET A 153 0.31 -9.90 7.68
CA MET A 153 -0.77 -10.40 6.83
C MET A 153 -1.03 -9.52 5.61
N ILE A 154 -0.51 -8.28 5.58
CA ILE A 154 -0.59 -7.41 4.40
C ILE A 154 0.08 -8.12 3.20
N PRO A 155 -0.64 -8.34 2.08
CA PRO A 155 -0.08 -9.01 0.92
C PRO A 155 1.08 -8.22 0.29
N LYS A 156 2.04 -8.92 -0.33
CA LYS A 156 3.31 -8.34 -0.81
C LYS A 156 3.14 -7.27 -1.89
N ASN A 157 2.05 -7.32 -2.65
CA ASN A 157 1.67 -6.34 -3.69
C ASN A 157 1.20 -5.00 -3.11
N PHE A 158 0.85 -4.93 -1.82
CA PHE A 158 0.54 -3.67 -1.15
C PHE A 158 1.82 -3.05 -0.58
N LYS A 159 2.18 -1.88 -1.07
CA LYS A 159 3.36 -1.12 -0.65
C LYS A 159 2.96 0.17 0.04
N LEU A 160 3.72 0.54 1.06
CA LEU A 160 3.66 1.88 1.59
C LEU A 160 4.21 2.83 0.53
N LEU A 161 3.48 3.90 0.26
CA LEU A 161 4.03 5.00 -0.51
C LEU A 161 5.11 5.66 0.36
N ASN A 162 6.34 5.73 -0.13
CA ASN A 162 7.39 6.50 0.52
C ASN A 162 6.90 7.95 0.66
N LEU A 163 7.05 8.58 1.83
CA LEU A 163 6.60 9.96 2.07
C LEU A 163 7.24 10.94 1.08
N SER A 164 8.51 10.72 0.73
CA SER A 164 9.20 11.51 -0.31
C SER A 164 8.56 11.36 -1.70
N ARG A 165 7.82 10.25 -1.91
CA ARG A 165 7.05 9.94 -3.13
C ARG A 165 5.54 10.16 -2.94
N ARG A 166 5.08 10.55 -1.74
CA ARG A 166 3.78 11.23 -1.52
C ARG A 166 3.95 12.64 -2.03
N GLN A 167 4.22 12.78 -3.32
CA GLN A 167 3.88 14.03 -3.96
C GLN A 167 2.35 14.11 -3.89
N VAL A 168 1.93 14.99 -2.95
CA VAL A 168 0.75 15.85 -2.99
C VAL A 168 0.31 16.04 -4.44
N CYS A 169 -1.00 16.07 -4.68
CA CYS A 169 -1.61 15.99 -6.01
C CYS A 169 -0.68 16.42 -7.16
N ILE A 170 -0.57 15.59 -8.20
CA ILE A 170 -0.14 16.04 -9.52
C ILE A 170 -1.28 16.92 -10.06
N CYS A 171 -1.52 18.07 -9.44
CA CYS A 171 -2.18 19.13 -10.15
C CYS A 171 -1.15 19.63 -11.17
N THR A 172 -1.61 19.97 -12.37
CA THR A 172 -0.84 20.67 -13.40
C THR A 172 -0.17 21.96 -12.88
N LYS A 173 -0.56 22.43 -11.68
CA LYS A 173 -0.02 23.64 -11.03
C LYS A 173 1.36 23.42 -10.40
N ASP A 174 1.57 22.32 -9.66
CA ASP A 174 2.79 22.11 -8.85
C ASP A 174 3.91 21.33 -9.59
N TYR A 175 3.55 20.39 -10.49
CA TYR A 175 4.54 19.59 -11.24
C TYR A 175 5.38 20.42 -12.24
N ASN A 176 5.01 21.67 -12.49
CA ASN A 176 5.66 22.48 -13.51
C ASN A 176 6.46 23.66 -12.97
N LEU A 177 6.76 23.78 -11.67
CA LEU A 177 7.59 24.92 -11.24
C LEU A 177 9.01 24.84 -11.82
N GLU A 178 9.68 23.69 -11.70
CA GLU A 178 10.99 23.46 -12.33
C GLU A 178 10.94 23.61 -13.85
N GLN A 179 9.90 23.08 -14.50
CA GLN A 179 9.76 23.20 -15.95
C GLN A 179 9.50 24.65 -16.39
N LYS A 180 8.66 25.40 -15.66
CA LYS A 180 8.40 26.83 -15.92
C LYS A 180 9.68 27.64 -15.75
N ILE A 181 10.44 27.41 -14.67
CA ILE A 181 11.73 28.07 -14.45
C ILE A 181 12.72 27.71 -15.56
N ASN A 182 12.81 26.44 -15.95
CA ASN A 182 13.68 26.02 -17.05
C ASN A 182 13.29 26.67 -18.38
N SER A 183 12.00 26.79 -18.67
CA SER A 183 11.50 27.51 -19.85
C SER A 183 11.82 29.00 -19.80
N LEU A 184 11.63 29.65 -18.65
CA LEU A 184 12.02 31.06 -18.45
C LEU A 184 13.54 31.26 -18.60
N ASN A 185 14.35 30.35 -18.06
CA ASN A 185 15.80 30.39 -18.22
C ASN A 185 16.24 30.21 -19.68
N ARG A 186 15.53 29.39 -20.47
CA ARG A 186 15.76 29.26 -21.91
C ARG A 186 15.42 30.56 -22.66
N LEU A 187 14.30 31.19 -22.34
CA LEU A 187 13.96 32.51 -22.89
C LEU A 187 15.01 33.56 -22.48
N ALA A 188 15.47 33.53 -21.24
CA ALA A 188 16.52 34.43 -20.77
C ALA A 188 17.83 34.25 -21.54
N ILE A 189 18.19 33.01 -21.92
CA ILE A 189 19.34 32.72 -22.80
C ILE A 189 19.11 33.31 -24.20
N LEU A 190 17.93 33.11 -24.78
CA LEU A 190 17.59 33.57 -26.13
C LEU A 190 17.62 35.10 -26.27
N HIS A 191 17.17 35.82 -25.24
CA HIS A 191 17.14 37.28 -25.21
C HIS A 191 18.37 37.90 -24.52
N GLU A 192 19.44 37.12 -24.28
CA GLU A 192 20.69 37.57 -23.63
C GLU A 192 20.48 38.29 -22.28
N SER A 193 19.38 37.97 -21.57
CA SER A 193 19.07 38.56 -20.27
C SER A 193 19.70 37.77 -19.12
N ASN A 194 20.12 38.47 -18.07
CA ASN A 194 20.72 37.85 -16.89
C ASN A 194 19.67 37.39 -15.83
N THR A 195 18.44 37.11 -16.25
CA THR A 195 17.29 36.84 -15.34
C THR A 195 17.18 35.39 -14.88
N ARG A 196 18.26 34.60 -14.98
CA ARG A 196 18.23 33.15 -14.69
C ARG A 196 18.06 32.89 -13.20
N LEU A 197 17.13 31.99 -12.84
CA LEU A 197 16.88 31.58 -11.46
C LEU A 197 16.85 30.06 -11.29
N SER A 198 17.23 29.60 -10.10
CA SER A 198 16.95 28.26 -9.60
C SER A 198 15.68 28.25 -8.75
N VAL A 199 15.11 27.06 -8.50
CA VAL A 199 13.92 26.90 -7.62
C VAL A 199 14.15 27.51 -6.24
N LYS A 200 15.37 27.33 -5.69
CA LYS A 200 15.73 27.87 -4.38
C LYS A 200 15.71 29.40 -4.40
N GLN A 201 16.36 30.01 -5.39
CA GLN A 201 16.39 31.47 -5.52
C GLN A 201 14.99 32.04 -5.76
N LEU A 202 14.13 31.36 -6.52
CA LEU A 202 12.74 31.80 -6.70
C LEU A 202 11.96 31.77 -5.38
N SER A 203 12.17 30.74 -4.56
CA SER A 203 11.57 30.66 -3.22
C SER A 203 12.04 31.83 -2.35
N ASP A 204 13.36 32.06 -2.33
CA ASP A 204 13.99 33.14 -1.53
C ASP A 204 13.54 34.53 -2.00
N LEU A 205 13.38 34.73 -3.31
CA LEU A 205 12.92 35.99 -3.91
C LEU A 205 11.45 36.29 -3.61
N SER A 206 10.68 35.25 -3.26
CA SER A 206 9.25 35.38 -2.98
C SER A 206 8.93 35.71 -1.51
N VAL A 207 9.94 35.74 -0.65
CA VAL A 207 9.84 36.03 0.79
C VAL A 207 10.83 37.15 1.17
N CYS A 208 10.60 37.83 2.30
CA CYS A 208 11.57 38.81 2.82
C CYS A 208 12.87 38.11 3.22
N SER A 209 13.99 38.84 3.23
CA SER A 209 15.26 38.37 3.80
C SER A 209 15.07 38.00 5.27
N TYR A 210 15.67 36.90 5.70
CA TYR A 210 15.56 36.38 7.06
C TYR A 210 16.93 35.90 7.56
N ASP A 211 17.25 36.19 8.82
CA ASP A 211 18.52 35.79 9.45
C ASP A 211 18.47 34.35 10.01
N GLY A 212 17.27 33.77 10.12
CA GLY A 212 17.03 32.45 10.69
C GLY A 212 17.21 31.29 9.71
N LYS A 213 16.95 30.06 10.21
CA LYS A 213 16.92 28.85 9.37
C LYS A 213 15.71 28.81 8.44
N PHE A 214 14.65 29.54 8.77
CA PHE A 214 13.37 29.53 8.04
C PHE A 214 12.83 30.96 7.91
N PRO A 215 12.13 31.29 6.81
CA PRO A 215 11.45 32.56 6.66
C PRO A 215 10.32 32.72 7.67
N GLU A 216 9.95 33.97 7.96
CA GLU A 216 8.82 34.24 8.83
C GLU A 216 7.52 33.66 8.26
N ARG A 217 6.70 33.09 9.15
CA ARG A 217 5.42 32.46 8.78
C ARG A 217 4.50 33.41 8.01
N LYS A 218 4.50 34.70 8.33
CA LYS A 218 3.70 35.73 7.62
C LYS A 218 4.06 35.84 6.14
N CYS A 219 5.34 35.66 5.78
CA CYS A 219 5.79 35.68 4.38
C CYS A 219 5.35 34.41 3.65
N VAL A 220 5.48 33.24 4.30
CA VAL A 220 5.06 31.94 3.75
C VAL A 220 3.55 31.89 3.51
N ASP A 221 2.77 32.41 4.47
CA ASP A 221 1.31 32.49 4.40
C ASP A 221 0.79 33.64 3.51
N ARG A 222 1.70 34.39 2.83
CA ARG A 222 1.39 35.53 1.93
C ARG A 222 0.60 36.67 2.57
N ASN A 223 0.75 36.84 3.88
CA ASN A 223 0.18 37.95 4.65
C ASN A 223 1.16 39.12 4.83
N CYS A 224 2.35 39.04 4.22
CA CYS A 224 3.35 40.10 4.25
C CYS A 224 3.14 41.05 3.06
N ASN A 225 3.13 42.36 3.32
CA ASN A 225 2.98 43.39 2.28
C ASN A 225 4.31 43.72 1.58
N ASN A 226 5.46 43.28 2.12
CA ASN A 226 6.78 43.66 1.62
C ASN A 226 7.39 42.65 0.65
N CYS A 227 6.91 41.41 0.65
CA CYS A 227 7.36 40.36 -0.26
C CYS A 227 6.15 39.70 -0.90
N GLY A 228 6.32 39.15 -2.10
CA GLY A 228 5.17 38.62 -2.79
C GLY A 228 5.48 38.13 -4.19
N ILE A 229 4.42 38.08 -4.98
CA ILE A 229 4.48 37.75 -6.40
C ILE A 229 5.10 38.93 -7.17
N GLU A 230 4.90 40.16 -6.68
CA GLU A 230 5.43 41.39 -7.29
C GLU A 230 6.95 41.36 -7.44
N SER A 231 7.69 40.88 -6.42
CA SER A 231 9.13 40.74 -6.48
C SER A 231 9.57 39.83 -7.65
N ILE A 232 8.80 38.75 -7.91
CA ILE A 232 9.05 37.82 -9.02
C ILE A 232 8.76 38.49 -10.37
N ILE A 233 7.65 39.23 -10.47
CA ILE A 233 7.30 39.97 -11.69
C ILE A 233 8.41 40.98 -12.01
N ASN A 234 8.80 41.79 -11.04
CA ASN A 234 9.84 42.80 -11.18
C ASN A 234 11.19 42.19 -11.59
N TRP A 235 11.53 40.98 -11.10
CA TRP A 235 12.74 40.27 -11.51
C TRP A 235 12.72 39.85 -12.99
N TYR A 236 11.56 39.44 -13.50
CA TYR A 236 11.38 39.01 -14.89
C TYR A 236 10.95 40.13 -15.84
N GLU A 237 10.73 41.35 -15.36
CA GLU A 237 10.36 42.53 -16.16
C GLU A 237 11.27 42.79 -17.37
N PRO A 238 12.62 42.65 -17.27
CA PRO A 238 13.49 42.81 -18.43
C PRO A 238 13.21 41.77 -19.52
N LEU A 239 12.85 40.54 -19.12
CA LEU A 239 12.53 39.47 -20.05
C LEU A 239 11.15 39.69 -20.71
N LEU A 240 10.17 40.22 -19.96
CA LEU A 240 8.86 40.59 -20.49
C LEU A 240 8.96 41.73 -21.50
N THR A 241 9.79 42.73 -21.22
CA THR A 241 10.03 43.86 -22.12
C THR A 241 10.73 43.41 -23.41
N ALA A 242 11.69 42.48 -23.31
CA ALA A 242 12.45 41.97 -24.45
C ALA A 242 11.69 41.01 -25.37
N SER A 243 10.67 40.31 -24.85
CA SER A 243 9.90 39.31 -25.60
C SER A 243 8.75 39.90 -26.43
N GLY A 244 8.40 41.18 -26.21
CA GLY A 244 7.33 41.88 -26.90
C GLY A 244 5.92 41.39 -26.50
N PRO A 245 4.88 42.23 -26.65
CA PRO A 245 3.52 41.89 -26.23
C PRO A 245 2.91 40.71 -27.01
N ASP A 246 3.42 40.41 -28.21
CA ASP A 246 2.86 39.40 -29.11
C ASP A 246 3.23 37.95 -28.75
N GLN A 247 4.24 37.73 -27.89
CA GLN A 247 4.61 36.38 -27.41
C GLN A 247 4.07 36.05 -26.02
N ILE A 248 3.42 37.01 -25.34
CA ILE A 248 2.76 36.75 -24.06
C ILE A 248 1.50 35.95 -24.35
N VAL A 249 1.62 34.62 -24.34
CA VAL A 249 0.46 33.71 -24.31
C VAL A 249 -0.41 34.17 -23.16
N LYS A 250 -1.57 34.80 -23.47
CA LYS A 250 -2.56 35.23 -22.49
C LYS A 250 -2.81 34.07 -21.54
N ILE A 251 -2.28 34.16 -20.33
CA ILE A 251 -2.61 33.23 -19.27
C ILE A 251 -4.10 33.45 -19.03
N PRO A 252 -4.98 32.48 -19.30
CA PRO A 252 -6.40 32.67 -19.05
C PRO A 252 -6.56 33.04 -17.59
N SER A 253 -7.10 34.23 -17.34
CA SER A 253 -7.39 34.73 -16.01
C SER A 253 -8.26 33.69 -15.31
N VAL A 254 -7.75 33.18 -14.17
CA VAL A 254 -8.49 32.25 -13.31
C VAL A 254 -9.54 33.07 -12.58
N GLY A 255 -10.63 33.38 -13.29
CA GLY A 255 -11.70 34.23 -12.80
C GLY A 255 -12.67 34.41 -13.95
N ASP A 256 -13.54 33.41 -14.12
CA ASP A 256 -14.87 33.46 -14.73
C ASP A 256 -15.38 32.03 -14.85
N ASN A 257 -15.60 31.38 -13.71
CA ASN A 257 -16.51 30.25 -13.58
C ASN A 257 -17.37 30.57 -12.35
N HIS A 258 -18.32 31.47 -12.55
CA HIS A 258 -19.54 31.53 -11.76
C HIS A 258 -20.52 30.48 -12.27
#